data_AF-A0A674PDS3-F1
#
_entry.id   AF-A0A674PDS3-F1
#
_cell.length_a   1.000
_cell.length_b   1.000
_cell.length_c   1.000
_cell.angle_alpha   90.00
_cell.angle_beta   90.00
_cell.angle_gamma   90.00
#
_symmetry.space_group_name_H-M   'P 1'
#
loop_
_entity.id
_entity.type
_entity.pdbx_description
1 polymer ?
#
loop_
_entity_poly.entity_id
_entity_poly.type
_entity_poly.pdbx_seq_one_letter_code
_entity_poly.pdbx_strand_id
1 'polypeptide(L)'
;MVHVYSCHPFSSQRIVQVEQEPGLVCCGGGALFVVVSGGCKVEAYSVEEEGCPLICRFPTMGTVKSIKYSKIGDYLVTIEEKNDATYLRAYTNWRFQAAERARVGVRLLGHLLRGASLRSGIQTEIIEIPLSERPGAVACCPITGDLLVACETTLVLFTLRRQNQESLIQSQHILHSTWRTSQQSPSQDDTSSSAVNVSILDFERSVLLHLPKFKPKQVALCGGYVAVQAEVEVLVLKLDASQENKTPEFSAPDPSHEDLLEDQAEFLIIPRHQELLGDRARDCDISVSIEKTGLEGRGQCTLSYVLFRRLTPDFFQGCSVEETQLHSLQLHPLFTSNQSVSEEEPACIFCYFSLPSTGYLYSLKGGIELLSTYQYPEKVLEAVLTDYLLHVITKGALQSFTVHCAAVAARIEDPYIDTTMKACPPSNMEVCALRSQLFIGLRSVCAFGHRVILLSTADSDTPEETERSTQRRGLQWKTPVYCCPTSSGELSVMPLPNILFNPNS
;
A
#
# COMPACT_ATOMS: atom_id res chain seq x y z
N MET A 1 13.37 -22.02 -14.92
CA MET A 1 12.64 -22.96 -14.05
C MET A 1 12.91 -22.51 -12.62
N VAL A 2 11.90 -22.09 -11.85
CA VAL A 2 12.10 -21.58 -10.48
C VAL A 2 12.33 -22.77 -9.54
N HIS A 3 13.33 -22.69 -8.68
CA HIS A 3 13.59 -23.70 -7.65
C HIS A 3 12.45 -23.70 -6.63
N VAL A 4 11.84 -24.86 -6.38
CA VAL A 4 10.71 -25.00 -5.45
C VAL A 4 11.12 -25.81 -4.23
N TYR A 5 11.00 -25.21 -3.05
CA TYR A 5 11.18 -25.92 -1.77
C TYR A 5 9.84 -26.40 -1.21
N SER A 6 9.82 -27.67 -0.77
CA SER A 6 8.66 -28.28 -0.10
C SER A 6 8.59 -27.92 1.40
N CYS A 7 8.71 -26.65 1.74
CA CYS A 7 8.52 -26.15 3.10
C CYS A 7 7.13 -25.53 3.26
N HIS A 8 6.54 -25.68 4.46
CA HIS A 8 5.30 -25.01 4.84
C HIS A 8 5.65 -23.69 5.54
N PRO A 9 5.40 -22.51 4.92
CA PRO A 9 5.77 -21.23 5.52
C PRO A 9 4.83 -20.79 6.66
N PHE A 10 3.70 -21.47 6.85
CA PHE A 10 2.68 -21.11 7.84
C PHE A 10 2.55 -22.17 8.92
N SER A 11 2.57 -21.74 10.18
CA SER A 11 2.39 -22.63 11.35
C SER A 11 0.93 -22.89 11.70
N SER A 12 0.03 -21.96 11.37
CA SER A 12 -1.40 -22.05 11.68
C SER A 12 -2.23 -21.11 10.80
N GLN A 13 -3.54 -21.33 10.79
CA GLN A 13 -4.53 -20.50 10.10
C GLN A 13 -5.61 -20.07 11.09
N ARG A 14 -6.10 -18.83 10.96
CA ARG A 14 -7.23 -18.30 11.74
C ARG A 14 -8.27 -17.71 10.81
N ILE A 15 -9.54 -17.83 11.18
CA ILE A 15 -10.67 -17.23 10.46
C ILE A 15 -11.23 -16.13 11.34
N VAL A 16 -11.28 -14.91 10.81
CA VAL A 16 -11.94 -13.78 11.48
C VAL A 16 -13.42 -13.84 11.15
N GLN A 17 -14.25 -13.99 12.18
CA GLN A 17 -15.71 -13.99 12.02
C GLN A 17 -16.19 -12.54 11.92
N VAL A 18 -16.60 -12.14 10.72
CA VAL A 18 -17.17 -10.82 10.44
C VAL A 18 -18.69 -10.89 10.45
N GLU A 19 -19.35 -9.86 10.97
CA GLU A 19 -20.82 -9.85 11.05
C GLU A 19 -21.47 -9.57 9.69
N GLN A 20 -20.78 -8.81 8.85
CA GLN A 20 -21.24 -8.38 7.54
C GLN A 20 -20.17 -8.69 6.50
N GLU A 21 -20.58 -8.80 5.24
CA GLU A 21 -19.69 -9.16 4.15
C GLU A 21 -18.51 -8.16 4.05
N PRO A 22 -17.26 -8.62 4.03
CA PRO A 22 -16.09 -7.76 3.98
C PRO A 22 -15.84 -7.27 2.55
N GLY A 23 -15.71 -5.95 2.35
CA GLY A 23 -15.43 -5.33 1.05
C GLY A 23 -13.95 -4.98 0.86
N LEU A 24 -13.40 -4.14 1.74
CA LEU A 24 -11.98 -3.76 1.73
C LEU A 24 -11.35 -4.09 3.07
N VAL A 25 -10.05 -4.39 3.08
CA VAL A 25 -9.31 -4.64 4.32
C VAL A 25 -7.99 -3.90 4.34
N CYS A 26 -7.56 -3.47 5.53
CA CYS A 26 -6.17 -3.12 5.79
C CYS A 26 -5.81 -3.52 7.22
N CYS A 27 -4.52 -3.56 7.55
CA CYS A 27 -4.07 -3.97 8.87
C CYS A 27 -2.98 -3.04 9.41
N GLY A 28 -2.84 -3.04 10.72
CA GLY A 28 -1.81 -2.29 11.43
C GLY A 28 -2.18 -2.00 12.88
N GLY A 29 -1.18 -1.69 13.70
CA GLY A 29 -1.40 -1.34 15.12
C GLY A 29 -2.04 -2.46 15.94
N GLY A 30 -1.81 -3.72 15.58
CA GLY A 30 -2.42 -4.87 16.24
C GLY A 30 -3.88 -5.13 15.83
N ALA A 31 -4.39 -4.41 14.82
CA ALA A 31 -5.76 -4.53 14.35
C ALA A 31 -5.86 -4.88 12.85
N LEU A 32 -6.93 -5.59 12.50
CA LEU A 32 -7.48 -5.76 11.16
C LEU A 32 -8.69 -4.84 11.03
N PHE A 33 -8.67 -3.97 10.04
CA PHE A 33 -9.79 -3.09 9.70
C PHE A 33 -10.51 -3.67 8.51
N VAL A 34 -11.81 -3.88 8.67
CA VAL A 34 -12.71 -4.42 7.65
C VAL A 34 -13.71 -3.33 7.31
N VAL A 35 -13.67 -2.86 6.06
CA VAL A 35 -14.73 -2.04 5.49
C VAL A 35 -15.84 -2.97 5.05
N VAL A 36 -17.02 -2.80 5.63
CA VAL A 36 -18.19 -3.62 5.32
C VAL A 36 -18.69 -3.34 3.90
N SER A 37 -19.27 -4.35 3.24
CA SER A 37 -19.95 -4.22 1.94
C SER A 37 -20.99 -3.09 1.97
N GLY A 38 -20.98 -2.23 0.95
CA GLY A 38 -21.65 -0.92 0.94
C GLY A 38 -20.75 0.26 1.38
N GLY A 39 -19.62 -0.02 2.02
CA GLY A 39 -18.47 0.88 2.16
C GLY A 39 -18.58 1.99 3.20
N CYS A 40 -19.67 2.09 3.95
CA CYS A 40 -19.92 3.21 4.88
C CYS A 40 -19.61 2.90 6.36
N LYS A 41 -19.07 1.72 6.69
CA LYS A 41 -18.80 1.27 8.06
C LYS A 41 -17.47 0.52 8.12
N VAL A 42 -16.68 0.78 9.17
CA VAL A 42 -15.43 0.07 9.45
C VAL A 42 -15.57 -0.70 10.76
N GLU A 43 -15.14 -1.96 10.75
CA GLU A 43 -15.05 -2.84 11.91
C GLU A 43 -13.57 -3.15 12.17
N ALA A 44 -13.11 -2.93 13.40
CA ALA A 44 -11.73 -3.21 13.80
C ALA A 44 -11.69 -4.46 14.68
N TYR A 45 -10.84 -5.42 14.32
CA TYR A 45 -10.65 -6.68 15.04
C TYR A 45 -9.21 -6.79 15.53
N SER A 46 -9.01 -7.27 16.77
CA SER A 46 -7.68 -7.54 17.30
C SER A 46 -7.08 -8.71 16.53
N VAL A 47 -5.91 -8.53 15.93
CA VAL A 47 -5.18 -9.66 15.35
C VAL A 47 -4.27 -10.30 16.38
N GLU A 48 -3.88 -9.63 17.45
CA GLU A 48 -2.92 -10.17 18.40
C GLU A 48 -3.54 -11.27 19.27
N GLU A 49 -4.80 -11.07 19.68
CA GLU A 49 -5.56 -11.98 20.53
C GLU A 49 -6.10 -13.22 19.78
N GLU A 50 -6.36 -14.28 20.54
CA GLU A 50 -7.01 -15.49 20.02
C GLU A 50 -8.51 -15.25 19.76
N GLY A 51 -9.05 -15.86 18.70
CA GLY A 51 -10.44 -15.63 18.27
C GLY A 51 -10.68 -14.31 17.53
N CYS A 52 -9.67 -13.44 17.44
CA CYS A 52 -9.73 -12.16 16.76
C CYS A 52 -10.94 -11.30 17.19
N PRO A 53 -11.04 -10.92 18.48
CA PRO A 53 -12.21 -10.21 18.99
C PRO A 53 -12.36 -8.84 18.36
N LEU A 54 -13.61 -8.40 18.23
CA LEU A 54 -13.93 -7.04 17.81
C LEU A 54 -13.43 -6.03 18.84
N ILE A 55 -12.70 -5.01 18.38
CA ILE A 55 -12.27 -3.86 19.18
C ILE A 55 -13.37 -2.80 19.19
N CYS A 56 -13.79 -2.35 18.00
CA CYS A 56 -14.76 -1.27 17.85
C CYS A 56 -15.37 -1.23 16.45
N ARG A 57 -16.41 -0.42 16.31
CA ARG A 57 -17.05 -0.10 15.03
C ARG A 57 -17.24 1.39 14.92
N PHE A 58 -17.05 1.93 13.72
CA PHE A 58 -17.37 3.33 13.48
C PHE A 58 -17.89 3.55 12.05
N PRO A 59 -18.87 4.46 11.89
CA PRO A 59 -19.32 4.86 10.57
C PRO A 59 -18.27 5.74 9.90
N THR A 60 -18.28 5.71 8.57
CA THR A 60 -17.53 6.66 7.72
C THR A 60 -18.50 7.64 7.09
N MET A 61 -18.00 8.76 6.56
CA MET A 61 -18.86 9.85 6.08
C MET A 61 -19.36 9.66 4.65
N GLY A 62 -18.74 8.76 3.88
CA GLY A 62 -19.11 8.29 2.55
C GLY A 62 -18.63 6.86 2.31
N THR A 63 -18.77 6.37 1.09
CA THR A 63 -18.33 5.02 0.70
C THR A 63 -16.81 4.99 0.56
N VAL A 64 -16.13 4.19 1.39
CA VAL A 64 -14.67 4.04 1.37
C VAL A 64 -14.22 3.33 0.09
N LYS A 65 -13.34 3.98 -0.68
CA LYS A 65 -12.67 3.44 -1.87
C LYS A 65 -11.26 2.94 -1.57
N SER A 66 -10.61 3.54 -0.59
CA SER A 66 -9.26 3.16 -0.15
C SER A 66 -9.14 3.42 1.34
N ILE A 67 -8.45 2.53 2.04
CA ILE A 67 -8.15 2.65 3.47
C ILE A 67 -6.70 2.21 3.72
N LYS A 68 -5.94 3.02 4.48
CA LYS A 68 -4.57 2.69 4.90
C LYS A 68 -4.39 3.08 6.37
N TYR A 69 -3.53 2.32 7.06
CA TYR A 69 -3.18 2.58 8.45
C TYR A 69 -1.74 3.10 8.56
N SER A 70 -1.53 4.12 9.40
CA SER A 70 -0.21 4.62 9.76
C SER A 70 0.18 4.16 11.16
N LYS A 71 1.24 3.37 11.29
CA LYS A 71 1.76 2.90 12.59
C LYS A 71 2.29 4.03 13.46
N ILE A 72 3.08 4.94 12.87
CA ILE A 72 3.72 6.01 13.61
C ILE A 72 2.70 7.03 14.08
N GLY A 73 1.68 7.34 13.28
CA GLY A 73 0.63 8.28 13.68
C GLY A 73 -0.57 7.64 14.39
N ASP A 74 -0.69 6.31 14.40
CA ASP A 74 -1.88 5.58 14.86
C ASP A 74 -3.21 6.15 14.30
N TYR A 75 -3.20 6.49 13.01
CA TYR A 75 -4.37 6.98 12.29
C TYR A 75 -4.71 6.09 11.10
N LEU A 76 -5.99 6.09 10.74
CA LEU A 76 -6.47 5.56 9.46
C LEU A 76 -6.67 6.71 8.50
N VAL A 77 -6.28 6.55 7.25
CA VAL A 77 -6.62 7.46 6.18
C VAL A 77 -7.54 6.77 5.19
N THR A 78 -8.60 7.46 4.77
CA THR A 78 -9.55 6.97 3.78
C THR A 78 -9.68 7.93 2.61
N ILE A 79 -9.86 7.35 1.42
CA ILE A 79 -10.48 8.05 0.29
C ILE A 79 -11.94 7.60 0.27
N GLU A 80 -12.86 8.54 0.43
CA GLU A 80 -14.31 8.30 0.49
C GLU A 80 -15.03 9.00 -0.65
N GLU A 81 -16.00 8.32 -1.24
CA GLU A 81 -16.91 8.88 -2.24
C GLU A 81 -18.24 9.27 -1.61
N LYS A 82 -18.72 10.48 -1.89
CA LYS A 82 -20.03 10.97 -1.46
C LYS A 82 -20.53 12.02 -2.45
N ASN A 83 -21.76 11.84 -2.96
CA ASN A 83 -22.38 12.76 -3.92
C ASN A 83 -21.47 13.04 -5.14
N ASP A 84 -20.92 12.00 -5.76
CA ASP A 84 -20.00 12.06 -6.91
C ASP A 84 -18.73 12.89 -6.70
N ALA A 85 -18.35 13.10 -5.44
CA ALA A 85 -17.12 13.75 -5.02
C ALA A 85 -16.29 12.85 -4.10
N THR A 86 -14.97 12.92 -4.25
CA THR A 86 -13.99 12.16 -3.47
C THR A 86 -13.36 13.03 -2.39
N TYR A 87 -13.29 12.51 -1.17
CA TYR A 87 -12.80 13.21 0.01
C TYR A 87 -11.68 12.42 0.67
N LEU A 88 -10.66 13.12 1.15
CA LEU A 88 -9.60 12.55 1.97
C LEU A 88 -9.89 12.83 3.44
N ARG A 89 -9.92 11.77 4.27
CA ARG A 89 -10.20 11.88 5.71
C ARG A 89 -9.21 11.06 6.51
N ALA A 90 -8.78 11.60 7.66
CA ALA A 90 -7.99 10.86 8.63
C ALA A 90 -8.81 10.63 9.91
N TYR A 91 -8.87 9.38 10.36
CA TYR A 91 -9.53 8.96 11.60
C TYR A 91 -8.47 8.69 12.66
N THR A 92 -8.52 9.44 13.75
CA THR A 92 -7.61 9.31 14.89
C THR A 92 -8.39 8.86 16.11
N ASN A 93 -7.69 8.30 17.11
CA ASN A 93 -8.33 7.87 18.36
C ASN A 93 -9.50 6.90 18.12
N TRP A 94 -9.42 6.08 17.08
CA TRP A 94 -10.50 5.20 16.64
C TRP A 94 -10.85 4.14 17.71
N ARG A 95 -9.88 3.74 18.55
CA ARG A 95 -10.11 2.81 19.67
C ARG A 95 -11.13 3.32 20.70
N PHE A 96 -11.32 4.62 20.81
CA PHE A 96 -12.30 5.19 21.74
C PHE A 96 -13.76 4.89 21.33
N GLN A 97 -13.99 4.42 20.10
CA GLN A 97 -15.30 3.93 19.67
C GLN A 97 -15.69 2.56 20.22
N ALA A 98 -14.80 1.86 20.94
CA ALA A 98 -15.14 0.60 21.60
C ALA A 98 -16.35 0.72 22.55
N ALA A 99 -16.58 1.92 23.09
CA ALA A 99 -17.70 2.18 24.00
C ALA A 99 -19.06 2.41 23.31
N GLU A 100 -19.18 2.30 21.98
CA GLU A 100 -20.36 2.50 21.09
C GLU A 100 -21.20 3.80 21.28
N ARG A 101 -20.93 4.58 22.33
CA ARG A 101 -21.57 5.83 22.72
C ARG A 101 -20.59 7.00 22.71
N ALA A 102 -19.35 6.77 22.25
CA ALA A 102 -18.34 7.81 22.15
C ALA A 102 -18.74 8.81 21.06
N ARG A 103 -18.63 10.10 21.38
CA ARG A 103 -18.86 11.16 20.40
C ARG A 103 -17.73 11.13 19.36
N VAL A 104 -18.07 11.56 18.14
CA VAL A 104 -17.09 11.75 17.07
C VAL A 104 -16.93 13.25 16.83
N GLY A 105 -15.70 13.75 17.00
CA GLY A 105 -15.35 15.10 16.59
C GLY A 105 -15.04 15.12 15.10
N VAL A 106 -15.52 16.13 14.38
CA VAL A 106 -15.15 16.37 12.97
C VAL A 106 -14.50 17.75 12.89
N ARG A 107 -13.35 17.84 12.24
CA ARG A 107 -12.63 19.11 12.05
C ARG A 107 -11.95 19.15 10.69
N LEU A 108 -11.73 20.36 10.18
CA LEU A 108 -10.89 20.58 9.00
C LEU A 108 -9.41 20.57 9.40
N LEU A 109 -8.54 20.18 8.47
CA LEU A 109 -7.09 20.30 8.62
C LEU A 109 -6.68 21.71 9.07
N GLY A 110 -5.77 21.80 10.04
CA GLY A 110 -5.27 23.06 10.60
C GLY A 110 -6.29 23.81 11.48
N HIS A 111 -7.54 23.36 11.54
CA HIS A 111 -8.53 23.88 12.47
C HIS A 111 -8.60 22.97 13.69
N LEU A 112 -8.05 23.45 14.81
CA LEU A 112 -8.24 22.81 16.09
C LEU A 112 -9.61 23.18 16.66
N LEU A 113 -10.34 22.18 17.16
CA LEU A 113 -11.63 22.39 17.81
C LEU A 113 -11.41 23.22 19.09
N ARG A 114 -11.68 24.53 19.03
CA ARG A 114 -11.64 25.38 20.23
C ARG A 114 -12.81 25.02 21.16
N GLY A 115 -12.48 24.73 22.42
CA GLY A 115 -13.37 24.89 23.57
C GLY A 115 -14.39 23.79 23.87
N ALA A 116 -14.79 22.94 22.91
CA ALA A 116 -15.80 21.89 23.14
C ALA A 116 -15.22 20.48 23.34
N SER A 117 -14.17 20.11 22.60
CA SER A 117 -13.45 18.83 22.77
C SER A 117 -12.54 18.85 24.01
N LEU A 118 -12.00 20.02 24.38
CA LEU A 118 -11.12 20.16 25.54
C LEU A 118 -11.84 19.93 26.89
N ARG A 119 -13.17 20.05 26.93
CA ARG A 119 -13.97 19.90 28.15
C ARG A 119 -14.57 18.50 28.33
N SER A 120 -14.47 17.62 27.34
CA SER A 120 -15.20 16.35 27.31
C SER A 120 -14.32 15.20 26.82
N GLY A 121 -13.27 14.87 27.57
CA GLY A 121 -12.56 13.59 27.48
C GLY A 121 -11.97 13.21 26.12
N ILE A 122 -11.33 12.05 26.08
CA ILE A 122 -10.71 11.51 24.87
C ILE A 122 -11.80 10.93 23.98
N GLN A 123 -11.88 11.39 22.72
CA GLN A 123 -12.89 10.98 21.74
C GLN A 123 -12.24 10.70 20.39
N THR A 124 -12.93 9.94 19.53
CA THR A 124 -12.52 9.73 18.14
C THR A 124 -12.67 11.02 17.35
N GLU A 125 -11.69 11.33 16.50
CA GLU A 125 -11.72 12.52 15.66
C GLU A 125 -11.56 12.15 14.17
N ILE A 126 -12.29 12.88 13.33
CA ILE A 126 -12.19 12.85 11.88
C ILE A 126 -11.61 14.19 11.43
N ILE A 127 -10.48 14.13 10.74
CA ILE A 127 -9.81 15.26 10.13
C ILE A 127 -10.12 15.24 8.64
N GLU A 128 -10.87 16.22 8.15
CA GLU A 128 -11.10 16.41 6.72
C GLU A 128 -9.92 17.17 6.10
N ILE A 129 -9.29 16.57 5.09
CA ILE A 129 -8.10 17.11 4.43
C ILE A 129 -8.50 17.67 3.06
N PRO A 130 -8.63 19.01 2.92
CA PRO A 130 -9.02 19.61 1.65
C PRO A 130 -7.90 19.47 0.62
N LEU A 131 -8.27 19.11 -0.61
CA LEU A 131 -7.39 18.99 -1.76
C LEU A 131 -7.93 19.81 -2.92
N SER A 132 -7.03 20.29 -3.79
CA SER A 132 -7.40 21.00 -5.02
C SER A 132 -7.85 20.05 -6.13
N GLU A 133 -7.30 18.84 -6.16
CA GLU A 133 -7.60 17.78 -7.12
C GLU A 133 -8.19 16.55 -6.40
N ARG A 134 -8.85 15.68 -7.17
CA ARG A 134 -9.43 14.44 -6.62
C ARG A 134 -8.31 13.48 -6.19
N PRO A 135 -8.31 12.96 -4.95
CA PRO A 135 -7.36 11.94 -4.52
C PRO A 135 -7.65 10.60 -5.20
N GLY A 136 -6.65 10.01 -5.84
CA GLY A 136 -6.70 8.69 -6.46
C GLY A 136 -6.04 7.58 -5.64
N ALA A 137 -4.92 7.88 -4.97
CA ALA A 137 -4.20 6.92 -4.14
C ALA A 137 -3.54 7.59 -2.93
N VAL A 138 -3.26 6.81 -1.88
CA VAL A 138 -2.61 7.28 -0.65
C VAL A 138 -1.60 6.28 -0.13
N ALA A 139 -0.55 6.80 0.53
CA ALA A 139 0.43 6.00 1.25
C ALA A 139 0.84 6.67 2.57
N CYS A 140 1.02 5.87 3.61
CA CYS A 140 1.53 6.33 4.90
C CYS A 140 3.00 5.94 5.03
N CYS A 141 3.85 6.88 5.44
CA CYS A 141 5.26 6.60 5.68
C CYS A 141 5.41 5.71 6.93
N PRO A 142 6.04 4.52 6.82
CA PRO A 142 6.25 3.64 7.97
C PRO A 142 7.26 4.18 9.00
N ILE A 143 8.04 5.20 8.63
CA ILE A 143 9.12 5.77 9.46
C ILE A 143 8.68 7.05 10.16
N THR A 144 8.10 8.00 9.41
CA THR A 144 7.74 9.33 9.93
C THR A 144 6.25 9.44 10.27
N GLY A 145 5.42 8.57 9.70
CA GLY A 145 3.95 8.68 9.79
C GLY A 145 3.34 9.72 8.86
N ASP A 146 4.13 10.37 8.00
CA ASP A 146 3.67 11.31 6.98
C ASP A 146 2.71 10.65 6.00
N LEU A 147 1.86 11.46 5.38
CA LEU A 147 0.85 11.03 4.43
C LEU A 147 1.19 11.57 3.04
N LEU A 148 1.33 10.67 2.06
CA LEU A 148 1.43 11.01 0.65
C LEU A 148 0.08 10.76 -0.03
N VAL A 149 -0.36 11.71 -0.83
CA VAL A 149 -1.61 11.63 -1.59
C VAL A 149 -1.28 11.83 -3.06
N ALA A 150 -1.66 10.88 -3.89
CA ALA A 150 -1.65 11.02 -5.34
C ALA A 150 -2.98 11.58 -5.82
N CYS A 151 -2.91 12.67 -6.57
CA CYS A 151 -3.99 13.26 -7.34
C CYS A 151 -3.75 13.01 -8.84
N GLU A 152 -4.60 13.57 -9.70
CA GLU A 152 -4.56 13.33 -11.15
C GLU A 152 -3.23 13.72 -11.78
N THR A 153 -2.66 14.87 -11.37
CA THR A 153 -1.39 15.38 -11.91
C THR A 153 -0.39 15.82 -10.85
N THR A 154 -0.74 15.66 -9.57
CA THR A 154 0.04 16.16 -8.44
C THR A 154 0.19 15.11 -7.35
N LEU A 155 1.32 15.13 -6.64
CA LEU A 155 1.49 14.41 -5.38
C LEU A 155 1.56 15.43 -4.26
N VAL A 156 0.77 15.23 -3.21
CA VAL A 156 0.71 16.12 -2.05
C VAL A 156 1.26 15.38 -0.84
N LEU A 157 2.36 15.88 -0.29
CA LEU A 157 2.97 15.38 0.93
C LEU A 157 2.46 16.18 2.14
N PHE A 158 1.93 15.46 3.11
CA PHE A 158 1.47 15.97 4.39
C PHE A 158 2.39 15.45 5.49
N THR A 159 3.12 16.35 6.14
CA THR A 159 3.96 16.02 7.28
C THR A 159 3.11 15.87 8.52
N LEU A 160 3.31 14.77 9.25
CA LEU A 160 2.62 14.48 10.49
C LEU A 160 3.06 15.47 11.58
N ARG A 161 2.11 16.14 12.23
CA ARG A 161 2.37 17.07 13.33
C ARG A 161 1.73 16.54 14.61
N ARG A 162 2.51 16.52 15.69
CA ARG A 162 2.03 16.23 17.04
C ARG A 162 2.14 17.50 17.87
N GLN A 163 1.01 17.97 18.38
CA GLN A 163 0.97 19.11 19.30
C GLN A 163 0.74 18.60 20.72
N ASN A 164 1.65 18.94 21.62
CA ASN A 164 1.47 18.69 23.05
C ASN A 164 0.59 19.79 23.66
N GLN A 165 -0.32 19.39 24.54
CA GLN A 165 -1.31 20.25 25.19
C GLN A 165 -0.69 21.50 25.88
N GLU A 166 0.54 21.39 26.40
CA GLU A 166 1.28 22.50 27.04
C GLU A 166 1.68 23.61 26.05
N SER A 167 2.06 23.25 24.82
CA SER A 167 2.50 24.21 23.79
C SER A 167 1.35 25.10 23.29
N LEU A 168 0.12 24.57 23.30
CA LEU A 168 -1.11 25.28 22.90
C LEU A 168 -1.46 26.43 23.86
N ILE A 169 -1.16 26.29 25.15
CA ILE A 169 -1.42 27.33 26.16
C ILE A 169 -0.41 28.48 25.99
N GLN A 170 0.83 28.17 25.62
CA GLN A 170 1.90 29.16 25.46
C GLN A 170 1.77 29.95 24.16
N SER A 171 1.40 29.31 23.04
CA SER A 171 1.12 30.01 21.77
C SER A 171 -0.15 30.87 21.83
N GLN A 172 -1.07 30.59 22.77
CA GLN A 172 -2.27 31.41 23.01
C GLN A 172 -1.98 32.67 23.84
N HIS A 173 -0.99 32.65 24.75
CA HIS A 173 -0.60 33.85 25.51
C HIS A 173 0.04 34.94 24.64
N ILE A 174 0.68 34.57 23.52
CA ILE A 174 1.30 35.53 22.60
C ILE A 174 0.24 36.28 21.77
N LEU A 175 -0.92 35.66 21.50
CA LEU A 175 -2.02 36.29 20.74
C LEU A 175 -2.97 37.14 21.61
N HIS A 176 -2.99 36.95 22.94
CA HIS A 176 -3.87 37.69 23.85
C HIS A 176 -3.23 38.92 24.52
N SER A 177 -1.94 39.20 24.31
CA SER A 177 -1.26 40.36 24.91
C SER A 177 -1.72 41.73 24.38
N THR A 178 -2.56 41.76 23.34
CA THR A 178 -3.01 43.03 22.75
C THR A 178 -4.32 43.55 23.37
N TRP A 179 -5.10 42.76 24.12
CA TRP A 179 -6.36 43.22 24.69
C TRP A 179 -6.67 42.55 26.04
N ARG A 180 -6.35 43.22 27.15
CA ARG A 180 -7.25 43.48 28.30
C ARG A 180 -6.50 44.10 29.48
N THR A 181 -6.71 45.39 29.65
CA THR A 181 -6.71 46.08 30.95
C THR A 181 -7.95 45.67 31.76
N SER A 182 -7.84 45.74 33.09
CA SER A 182 -8.88 45.58 34.13
C SER A 182 -9.08 44.19 34.73
N GLN A 183 -8.37 43.97 35.84
CA GLN A 183 -8.78 43.42 37.14
C GLN A 183 -9.96 42.42 37.18
N GLN A 184 -9.68 41.18 37.61
CA GLN A 184 -10.30 40.53 38.77
C GLN A 184 -9.57 39.22 39.13
N SER A 185 -9.41 39.00 40.43
CA SER A 185 -8.63 37.95 41.11
C SER A 185 -9.24 36.55 41.03
N PRO A 186 -8.45 35.45 41.00
CA PRO A 186 -8.97 34.09 41.04
C PRO A 186 -8.98 33.52 42.46
N SER A 187 -10.09 32.86 42.83
CA SER A 187 -10.17 31.94 43.97
C SER A 187 -9.65 30.56 43.56
N GLN A 188 -8.78 30.00 44.39
CA GLN A 188 -8.18 28.67 44.27
C GLN A 188 -9.23 27.58 44.52
N ASP A 189 -9.29 26.60 43.63
CA ASP A 189 -9.74 25.23 43.95
C ASP A 189 -8.81 24.26 43.20
N ASP A 190 -7.88 23.68 43.95
CA ASP A 190 -6.95 22.65 43.51
C ASP A 190 -7.63 21.28 43.63
N THR A 191 -7.88 20.63 42.48
CA THR A 191 -8.13 19.18 42.45
C THR A 191 -7.20 18.55 41.43
N SER A 192 -6.14 17.92 41.93
CA SER A 192 -5.16 17.15 41.19
C SER A 192 -5.81 15.95 40.50
N SER A 193 -6.06 16.06 39.19
CA SER A 193 -6.28 14.90 38.32
C SER A 193 -5.00 14.64 37.54
N SER A 194 -4.55 13.39 37.55
CA SER A 194 -3.41 12.92 36.77
C SER A 194 -3.66 13.19 35.28
N ALA A 195 -3.06 14.27 34.76
CA ALA A 195 -3.21 14.67 33.36
C ALA A 195 -2.55 13.61 32.48
N VAL A 196 -3.37 12.79 31.82
CA VAL A 196 -2.92 12.01 30.67
C VAL A 196 -2.49 13.04 29.62
N ASN A 197 -1.19 13.10 29.30
CA ASN A 197 -0.68 13.98 28.24
C ASN A 197 -1.33 13.58 26.91
N VAL A 198 -2.34 14.33 26.47
CA VAL A 198 -3.01 14.09 25.20
C VAL A 198 -2.24 14.85 24.11
N SER A 199 -1.54 14.12 23.25
CA SER A 199 -0.97 14.67 22.03
C SER A 199 -2.06 14.76 20.95
N ILE A 200 -2.35 15.97 20.48
CA ILE A 200 -3.28 16.17 19.36
C ILE A 200 -2.52 15.95 18.07
N LEU A 201 -3.06 15.08 17.21
CA LEU A 201 -2.50 14.77 15.90
C LEU A 201 -3.13 15.69 14.85
N ASP A 202 -2.30 16.33 14.03
CA ASP A 202 -2.71 17.07 12.84
C ASP A 202 -1.70 16.85 11.70
N PHE A 203 -1.94 17.45 10.54
CA PHE A 203 -0.98 17.42 9.43
C PHE A 203 -0.66 18.82 8.94
N GLU A 204 0.51 18.96 8.32
CA GLU A 204 0.90 20.15 7.57
C GLU A 204 1.19 19.76 6.12
N ARG A 205 0.57 20.46 5.18
CA ARG A 205 0.88 20.30 3.76
C ARG A 205 2.28 20.86 3.50
N SER A 206 3.27 19.99 3.31
CA SER A 206 4.68 20.37 3.26
C SER A 206 5.19 20.57 1.84
N VAL A 207 4.90 19.64 0.93
CA VAL A 207 5.44 19.62 -0.45
C VAL A 207 4.37 19.19 -1.45
N LEU A 208 4.35 19.82 -2.62
CA LEU A 208 3.64 19.38 -3.82
C LEU A 208 4.66 19.00 -4.90
N LEU A 209 4.44 17.87 -5.56
CA LEU A 209 5.19 17.44 -6.74
C LEU A 209 4.24 17.43 -7.93
N HIS A 210 4.53 18.22 -8.96
CA HIS A 210 3.72 18.28 -10.18
C HIS A 210 4.29 17.32 -11.22
N LEU A 211 3.43 16.45 -11.76
CA LEU A 211 3.73 15.35 -12.67
C LEU A 211 2.79 15.41 -13.90
N PRO A 212 2.88 16.44 -14.76
CA PRO A 212 1.87 16.69 -15.80
C PRO A 212 1.77 15.58 -16.86
N LYS A 213 2.85 14.82 -17.08
CA LYS A 213 2.92 13.74 -18.09
C LYS A 213 2.84 12.34 -17.48
N PHE A 214 2.60 12.22 -16.18
CA PHE A 214 2.65 10.94 -15.48
C PHE A 214 1.43 10.79 -14.58
N LYS A 215 0.50 9.88 -14.94
CA LYS A 215 -0.76 9.68 -14.22
C LYS A 215 -0.58 8.64 -13.10
N PRO A 216 -0.58 9.03 -11.82
CA PRO A 216 -0.38 8.08 -10.73
C PRO A 216 -1.58 7.15 -10.56
N LYS A 217 -1.34 5.83 -10.52
CA LYS A 217 -2.33 4.81 -10.12
C LYS A 217 -2.09 4.32 -8.69
N GLN A 218 -0.83 4.15 -8.29
CA GLN A 218 -0.44 3.82 -6.92
C GLN A 218 0.76 4.67 -6.50
N VAL A 219 0.92 4.85 -5.19
CA VAL A 219 2.06 5.54 -4.59
C VAL A 219 2.55 4.80 -3.35
N ALA A 220 3.84 4.98 -3.04
CA ALA A 220 4.43 4.55 -1.78
C ALA A 220 5.39 5.63 -1.25
N LEU A 221 5.48 5.74 0.07
CA LEU A 221 6.33 6.73 0.76
C LEU A 221 7.14 6.02 1.84
N CYS A 222 8.46 6.24 1.85
CA CYS A 222 9.33 5.71 2.90
C CYS A 222 10.64 6.51 2.99
N GLY A 223 10.93 7.12 4.14
CA GLY A 223 12.25 7.72 4.41
C GLY A 223 12.69 8.76 3.36
N GLY A 224 11.78 9.62 2.92
CA GLY A 224 12.04 10.61 1.86
C GLY A 224 11.95 10.07 0.43
N TYR A 225 11.89 8.75 0.24
CA TYR A 225 11.63 8.14 -1.07
C TYR A 225 10.14 8.15 -1.38
N VAL A 226 9.82 8.59 -2.58
CA VAL A 226 8.47 8.63 -3.16
C VAL A 226 8.48 7.75 -4.39
N ALA A 227 7.74 6.64 -4.34
CA ALA A 227 7.53 5.79 -5.51
C ALA A 227 6.14 6.04 -6.09
N VAL A 228 6.08 6.13 -7.40
CA VAL A 228 4.88 6.43 -8.18
C VAL A 228 4.74 5.39 -9.27
N GLN A 229 3.61 4.71 -9.30
CA GLN A 229 3.28 3.70 -10.31
C GLN A 229 2.22 4.27 -11.24
N ALA A 230 2.48 4.26 -12.54
CA ALA A 230 1.48 4.47 -13.57
C ALA A 230 0.98 3.10 -14.10
N GLU A 231 0.53 3.04 -15.35
CA GLU A 231 0.04 1.79 -15.95
C GLU A 231 1.16 0.78 -16.21
N VAL A 232 2.25 1.25 -16.84
CA VAL A 232 3.42 0.42 -17.22
C VAL A 232 4.75 1.04 -16.80
N GLU A 233 4.71 2.09 -15.98
CA GLU A 233 5.90 2.83 -15.57
C GLU A 233 5.97 2.93 -14.05
N VAL A 234 7.18 2.84 -13.52
CA VAL A 234 7.49 3.12 -12.11
C VAL A 234 8.58 4.16 -12.05
N LEU A 235 8.31 5.22 -11.28
CA LEU A 235 9.25 6.31 -11.00
C LEU A 235 9.47 6.37 -9.49
N VAL A 236 10.73 6.36 -9.06
CA VAL A 236 11.13 6.58 -7.67
C VAL A 236 11.96 7.85 -7.59
N LEU A 237 11.54 8.74 -6.71
CA LEU A 237 12.16 10.01 -6.42
C LEU A 237 12.64 10.01 -4.96
N LYS A 238 13.63 10.82 -4.63
CA LYS A 238 14.06 11.07 -3.25
C LYS A 238 14.00 12.57 -2.96
N LEU A 239 13.32 12.89 -1.87
CA LEU A 239 13.19 14.21 -1.29
C LEU A 239 14.20 14.36 -0.16
N ASP A 240 15.16 15.26 -0.34
CA ASP A 240 16.16 15.58 0.67
C ASP A 240 15.92 17.00 1.20
N ALA A 241 15.89 17.15 2.52
CA ALA A 241 15.84 18.46 3.17
C ALA A 241 17.26 19.03 3.24
N SER A 242 17.59 20.02 2.41
CA SER A 242 18.89 20.70 2.48
C SER A 242 18.92 21.70 3.63
N GLN A 243 19.97 21.63 4.46
CA GLN A 243 20.29 22.63 5.48
C GLN A 243 21.25 23.73 5.00
N GLU A 244 21.74 23.71 3.75
CA GLU A 244 22.69 24.71 3.26
C GLU A 244 22.17 25.52 2.06
N ASN A 245 22.34 26.84 2.16
CA ASN A 245 22.31 27.77 1.04
C ASN A 245 23.53 27.50 0.15
N LYS A 246 23.40 26.58 -0.81
CA LYS A 246 24.26 26.63 -2.00
C LYS A 246 23.50 27.39 -3.07
N THR A 247 24.09 28.51 -3.47
CA THR A 247 23.70 29.27 -4.65
C THR A 247 23.55 28.31 -5.82
N PRO A 248 22.39 28.25 -6.51
CA PRO A 248 22.30 27.49 -7.74
C PRO A 248 23.21 28.16 -8.78
N GLU A 249 24.24 27.44 -9.24
CA GLU A 249 24.93 27.78 -10.48
C GLU A 249 23.94 27.56 -11.63
N PHE A 250 23.34 28.65 -12.08
CA PHE A 250 22.60 28.71 -13.34
C PHE A 250 23.59 28.45 -14.48
N SER A 251 23.51 27.26 -15.09
CA SER A 251 23.91 27.10 -16.49
C SER A 251 22.70 27.49 -17.34
N ALA A 252 22.83 28.59 -18.07
CA ALA A 252 21.84 29.04 -19.02
C ALA A 252 21.74 28.05 -20.20
N PRO A 253 20.54 27.82 -20.77
CA PRO A 253 20.40 27.10 -22.01
C PRO A 253 20.90 27.97 -23.19
N ASP A 254 21.77 27.38 -24.01
CA ASP A 254 22.26 27.95 -25.27
C ASP A 254 21.11 28.02 -26.30
N PRO A 255 20.77 29.18 -26.88
CA PRO A 255 19.75 29.28 -27.90
C PRO A 255 20.41 29.30 -29.29
N SER A 256 20.59 28.13 -29.91
CA SER A 256 20.73 28.05 -31.37
C SER A 256 20.43 26.66 -31.91
N HIS A 257 19.22 26.47 -32.42
CA HIS A 257 19.00 26.07 -33.81
C HIS A 257 17.49 25.97 -34.05
N GLU A 258 16.95 27.01 -34.69
CA GLU A 258 15.69 26.90 -35.41
C GLU A 258 15.87 26.09 -36.69
N ASP A 259 14.77 25.44 -37.06
CA ASP A 259 14.39 24.88 -38.34
C ASP A 259 15.16 23.68 -38.89
N LEU A 260 14.45 22.54 -38.90
CA LEU A 260 14.08 21.87 -40.15
C LEU A 260 12.78 21.06 -39.90
N LEU A 261 11.70 21.51 -40.54
CA LEU A 261 10.43 20.82 -40.64
C LEU A 261 10.50 19.64 -41.61
N GLU A 262 9.59 18.68 -41.36
CA GLU A 262 9.00 17.72 -42.31
C GLU A 262 9.86 16.54 -42.79
N ASP A 263 9.69 15.39 -42.11
CA ASP A 263 9.07 14.20 -42.72
C ASP A 263 8.68 13.18 -41.63
N GLN A 264 7.58 13.40 -40.91
CA GLN A 264 7.04 12.38 -40.00
C GLN A 264 6.16 11.44 -40.79
N ALA A 265 6.79 10.44 -41.41
CA ALA A 265 6.15 9.14 -41.49
C ALA A 265 5.69 8.76 -40.07
N GLU A 266 4.41 8.46 -39.94
CA GLU A 266 3.73 7.97 -38.74
C GLU A 266 4.26 6.57 -38.39
N PHE A 267 5.55 6.47 -38.10
CA PHE A 267 6.12 5.30 -37.46
C PHE A 267 5.59 5.32 -36.04
N LEU A 268 4.80 4.29 -35.69
CA LEU A 268 4.58 3.94 -34.29
C LEU A 268 5.95 3.80 -33.63
N ILE A 269 6.39 4.84 -32.92
CA ILE A 269 7.51 4.74 -31.98
C ILE A 269 6.96 3.90 -30.84
N ILE A 270 7.12 2.58 -30.96
CA ILE A 270 6.86 1.66 -29.86
C ILE A 270 7.83 2.07 -28.76
N PRO A 271 7.34 2.61 -27.62
CA PRO A 271 8.22 2.94 -26.50
C PRO A 271 9.00 1.68 -26.16
N ARG A 272 10.33 1.76 -26.07
CA ARG A 272 11.17 0.59 -25.75
C ARG A 272 11.19 0.34 -24.25
N HIS A 273 11.46 -0.90 -23.85
CA HIS A 273 11.76 -1.23 -22.47
C HIS A 273 12.92 -0.35 -22.00
N GLN A 274 12.76 0.32 -20.87
CA GLN A 274 13.77 1.24 -20.36
C GLN A 274 13.94 1.04 -18.86
N GLU A 275 15.19 0.91 -18.42
CA GLU A 275 15.57 0.85 -17.02
C GLU A 275 16.71 1.86 -16.80
N LEU A 276 16.48 2.80 -15.89
CA LEU A 276 17.41 3.86 -15.53
C LEU A 276 17.56 3.88 -14.01
N LEU A 277 18.80 3.73 -13.53
CA LEU A 277 19.13 3.61 -12.12
C LEU A 277 20.02 4.79 -11.69
N GLY A 278 19.82 5.28 -10.47
CA GLY A 278 20.55 6.41 -9.91
C GLY A 278 20.39 7.67 -10.74
N ASP A 279 21.47 8.44 -10.93
CA ASP A 279 21.42 9.72 -11.65
C ASP A 279 20.93 9.60 -13.10
N ARG A 280 21.10 8.44 -13.74
CA ARG A 280 20.56 8.17 -15.09
C ARG A 280 19.04 8.22 -15.13
N ALA A 281 18.36 8.04 -13.99
CA ALA A 281 16.90 8.13 -13.92
C ALA A 281 16.38 9.54 -14.24
N ARG A 282 17.22 10.58 -14.22
CA ARG A 282 16.86 11.94 -14.66
C ARG A 282 16.55 12.00 -16.16
N ASP A 283 17.04 11.05 -16.94
CA ASP A 283 16.86 10.99 -18.40
C ASP A 283 15.54 10.29 -18.83
N CYS A 284 14.58 10.11 -17.91
CA CYS A 284 13.33 9.35 -18.14
C CYS A 284 12.21 10.11 -18.88
N ASP A 285 12.49 11.28 -19.47
CA ASP A 285 11.53 12.20 -20.11
C ASP A 285 10.37 12.71 -19.23
N ILE A 286 10.31 12.31 -17.95
CA ILE A 286 9.30 12.76 -16.99
C ILE A 286 9.83 13.95 -16.20
N SER A 287 9.30 15.13 -16.51
CA SER A 287 9.58 16.35 -15.75
C SER A 287 8.78 16.38 -14.46
N VAL A 288 9.45 16.58 -13.32
CA VAL A 288 8.83 16.79 -12.01
C VAL A 288 9.25 18.13 -11.44
N SER A 289 8.28 18.99 -11.13
CA SER A 289 8.54 20.26 -10.43
C SER A 289 8.08 20.20 -8.99
N ILE A 290 8.89 20.74 -8.08
CA ILE A 290 8.64 20.75 -6.64
C ILE A 290 8.15 22.13 -6.19
N GLU A 291 7.10 22.14 -5.38
CA GLU A 291 6.56 23.33 -4.73
C GLU A 291 6.49 23.09 -3.21
N LYS A 292 7.01 24.02 -2.42
CA LYS A 292 6.97 23.92 -0.95
C LYS A 292 5.85 24.78 -0.41
N THR A 293 5.01 24.20 0.45
CA THR A 293 3.85 24.89 1.04
C THR A 293 3.86 24.97 2.56
N GLY A 294 4.87 24.36 3.22
CA GLY A 294 5.00 24.40 4.68
C GLY A 294 5.27 25.80 5.25
N LEU A 295 4.75 26.06 6.45
CA LEU A 295 4.88 27.31 7.20
C LEU A 295 6.25 27.43 7.89
N GLU A 296 6.85 26.30 8.25
CA GLU A 296 8.13 26.23 8.97
C GLU A 296 9.27 25.74 8.07
N GLY A 297 10.04 26.66 7.48
CA GLY A 297 11.41 26.34 7.06
C GLY A 297 11.85 27.00 5.77
N ARG A 298 12.82 27.90 5.88
CA ARG A 298 13.60 28.52 4.80
C ARG A 298 14.64 27.57 4.17
N GLY A 299 14.53 26.26 4.34
CA GLY A 299 15.43 25.25 3.75
C GLY A 299 14.95 24.81 2.36
N GLN A 300 15.89 24.70 1.41
CA GLN A 300 15.63 24.15 0.07
C GLN A 300 15.32 22.65 0.18
N CYS A 301 14.22 22.20 -0.43
CA CYS A 301 13.98 20.78 -0.65
C CYS A 301 14.59 20.42 -2.00
N THR A 302 15.49 19.45 -2.03
CA THR A 302 16.09 18.97 -3.27
C THR A 302 15.41 17.69 -3.71
N LEU A 303 15.09 17.61 -5.00
CA LEU A 303 14.52 16.42 -5.64
C LEU A 303 15.60 15.70 -6.43
N SER A 304 15.72 14.39 -6.23
CA SER A 304 16.58 13.53 -7.06
C SER A 304 15.78 12.36 -7.63
N TYR A 305 16.13 11.95 -8.84
CA TYR A 305 15.57 10.78 -9.49
C TYR A 305 16.41 9.57 -9.09
N VAL A 306 15.76 8.48 -8.68
CA VAL A 306 16.43 7.31 -8.10
C VAL A 306 16.29 6.10 -9.00
N LEU A 307 15.09 5.82 -9.48
CA LEU A 307 14.78 4.67 -10.32
C LEU A 307 13.69 5.07 -11.30
N PHE A 308 13.89 4.79 -12.57
CA PHE A 308 12.82 4.79 -13.55
C PHE A 308 12.82 3.47 -14.30
N ARG A 309 11.65 2.84 -14.40
CA ARG A 309 11.45 1.67 -15.25
C ARG A 309 10.17 1.79 -16.05
N ARG A 310 10.30 1.71 -17.38
CA ARG A 310 9.20 1.56 -18.32
C ARG A 310 9.16 0.12 -18.81
N LEU A 311 8.01 -0.51 -18.60
CA LEU A 311 7.73 -1.85 -19.05
C LEU A 311 7.04 -1.78 -20.41
N THR A 312 7.47 -2.63 -21.33
CA THR A 312 6.84 -2.77 -22.63
C THR A 312 6.06 -4.07 -22.64
N PRO A 313 4.74 -4.01 -22.86
CA PRO A 313 3.97 -5.21 -23.17
C PRO A 313 4.51 -5.90 -24.44
N ASP A 314 4.76 -7.20 -24.38
CA ASP A 314 5.02 -7.99 -25.58
C ASP A 314 3.69 -8.37 -26.26
N PHE A 315 3.06 -7.39 -26.93
CA PHE A 315 1.78 -7.61 -27.63
C PHE A 315 1.85 -8.66 -28.75
N PHE A 316 3.06 -8.98 -29.24
CA PHE A 316 3.26 -10.01 -30.27
C PHE A 316 2.96 -11.44 -29.79
N GLN A 317 2.83 -11.67 -28.47
CA GLN A 317 2.45 -12.98 -27.89
C GLN A 317 0.96 -13.10 -27.54
N GLY A 318 0.12 -12.12 -27.92
CA GLY A 318 -1.31 -12.14 -27.57
C GLY A 318 -1.60 -11.76 -26.11
N CYS A 319 -0.67 -11.03 -25.47
CA CYS A 319 -0.87 -10.51 -24.12
C CYS A 319 -2.06 -9.55 -24.06
N SER A 320 -2.97 -9.76 -23.10
CA SER A 320 -4.08 -8.85 -22.88
C SER A 320 -3.62 -7.56 -22.20
N VAL A 321 -4.39 -6.47 -22.31
CA VAL A 321 -4.06 -5.20 -21.62
C VAL A 321 -3.95 -5.43 -20.11
N GLU A 322 -4.85 -6.24 -19.54
CA GLU A 322 -4.88 -6.58 -18.11
C GLU A 322 -3.60 -7.29 -17.63
N GLU A 323 -2.96 -8.08 -18.49
CA GLU A 323 -1.70 -8.78 -18.18
C GLU A 323 -0.49 -7.85 -18.07
N THR A 324 -0.66 -6.60 -18.48
CA THR A 324 0.44 -5.63 -18.61
C THR A 324 0.39 -4.54 -17.54
N GLN A 325 -0.71 -4.48 -16.78
CA GLN A 325 -0.91 -3.47 -15.76
C GLN A 325 -0.20 -3.85 -14.47
N LEU A 326 0.59 -2.91 -13.95
CA LEU A 326 1.17 -3.01 -12.62
C LEU A 326 0.06 -3.02 -11.54
N HIS A 327 0.12 -3.98 -10.61
CA HIS A 327 -0.91 -4.16 -9.56
C HIS A 327 -0.43 -3.91 -8.13
N SER A 328 0.87 -3.98 -7.88
CA SER A 328 1.46 -3.80 -6.56
C SER A 328 2.67 -2.88 -6.61
N LEU A 329 2.74 -1.90 -5.69
CA LEU A 329 3.89 -1.04 -5.43
C LEU A 329 4.11 -0.91 -3.92
N GLN A 330 5.34 -1.17 -3.43
CA GLN A 330 5.73 -1.06 -2.03
C GLN A 330 7.13 -0.47 -1.88
N LEU A 331 7.28 0.45 -0.92
CA LEU A 331 8.59 0.82 -0.37
C LEU A 331 8.72 0.19 1.02
N HIS A 332 9.73 -0.65 1.20
CA HIS A 332 9.90 -1.45 2.41
C HIS A 332 11.20 -1.08 3.13
N PRO A 333 11.14 -0.44 4.31
CA PRO A 333 12.32 -0.19 5.13
C PRO A 333 12.71 -1.47 5.87
N LEU A 334 14.02 -1.73 5.96
CA LEU A 334 14.56 -2.77 6.82
C LEU A 334 15.52 -2.16 7.84
N PHE A 335 15.27 -2.46 9.11
CA PHE A 335 16.06 -2.01 10.25
C PHE A 335 16.91 -3.16 10.78
N THR A 336 18.10 -2.85 11.28
CA THR A 336 18.97 -3.82 11.94
C THR A 336 19.15 -3.46 13.42
N SER A 337 19.26 -4.48 14.27
CA SER A 337 19.10 -4.38 15.73
C SER A 337 20.21 -3.63 16.48
N ASN A 338 21.28 -3.19 15.81
CA ASN A 338 22.47 -2.64 16.47
C ASN A 338 22.44 -1.12 16.62
N GLN A 339 21.38 -0.45 16.18
CA GLN A 339 21.30 1.01 16.26
C GLN A 339 20.73 1.46 17.62
N SER A 340 21.57 2.12 18.43
CA SER A 340 21.18 2.68 19.72
C SER A 340 20.41 3.99 19.56
N VAL A 341 19.16 4.01 20.04
CA VAL A 341 18.33 5.13 20.53
C VAL A 341 18.79 6.55 20.13
N SER A 342 18.61 6.92 18.86
CA SER A 342 18.23 8.27 18.37
C SER A 342 18.13 8.21 16.85
N GLU A 343 17.00 8.65 16.30
CA GLU A 343 16.74 8.76 14.85
C GLU A 343 17.08 7.48 14.06
N GLU A 344 16.28 6.42 14.27
CA GLU A 344 16.40 5.14 13.55
C GLU A 344 16.19 5.35 12.04
N GLU A 345 17.27 5.58 11.31
CA GLU A 345 17.26 5.45 9.87
C GLU A 345 17.28 3.96 9.49
N PRO A 346 16.48 3.54 8.50
CA PRO A 346 16.53 2.17 8.02
C PRO A 346 17.92 1.87 7.44
N ALA A 347 18.43 0.67 7.73
CA ALA A 347 19.68 0.18 7.15
C ALA A 347 19.55 0.11 5.62
N CYS A 348 18.38 -0.32 5.14
CA CYS A 348 18.04 -0.38 3.72
C CYS A 348 16.60 0.04 3.46
N ILE A 349 16.35 0.57 2.26
CA ILE A 349 15.00 0.77 1.74
C ILE A 349 14.93 0.03 0.42
N PHE A 350 13.89 -0.78 0.26
CA PHE A 350 13.66 -1.56 -0.95
C PHE A 350 12.45 -1.03 -1.70
N CYS A 351 12.48 -1.09 -3.03
CA CYS A 351 11.34 -0.82 -3.88
C CYS A 351 10.90 -2.12 -4.56
N TYR A 352 9.67 -2.52 -4.32
CA TYR A 352 9.05 -3.66 -4.98
C TYR A 352 7.87 -3.22 -5.81
N PHE A 353 7.79 -3.73 -7.03
CA PHE A 353 6.59 -3.59 -7.85
C PHE A 353 6.37 -4.82 -8.73
N SER A 354 5.12 -5.04 -9.15
CA SER A 354 4.73 -6.27 -9.82
C SER A 354 3.71 -6.08 -10.93
N LEU A 355 3.98 -6.76 -12.05
CA LEU A 355 2.98 -7.14 -13.04
C LEU A 355 2.33 -8.47 -12.63
N PRO A 356 1.29 -8.94 -13.34
CA PRO A 356 0.65 -10.23 -13.07
C PRO A 356 1.59 -11.43 -13.26
N SER A 357 2.62 -11.35 -14.10
CA SER A 357 3.53 -12.47 -14.41
C SER A 357 4.95 -12.29 -13.86
N THR A 358 5.33 -11.06 -13.49
CA THR A 358 6.69 -10.78 -13.02
C THR A 358 6.72 -9.69 -11.96
N GLY A 359 7.51 -9.90 -10.90
CA GLY A 359 7.83 -8.88 -9.88
C GLY A 359 9.29 -8.49 -9.90
N TYR A 360 9.59 -7.26 -9.48
CA TYR A 360 10.94 -6.71 -9.41
C TYR A 360 11.19 -6.10 -8.03
N LEU A 361 12.33 -6.43 -7.44
CA LEU A 361 12.79 -5.91 -6.15
C LEU A 361 14.12 -5.19 -6.31
N TYR A 362 14.17 -3.92 -5.92
CA TYR A 362 15.36 -3.07 -5.97
C TYR A 362 15.84 -2.70 -4.59
N SER A 363 17.16 -2.56 -4.42
CA SER A 363 17.75 -1.80 -3.32
C SER A 363 17.80 -0.32 -3.69
N LEU A 364 17.42 0.56 -2.76
CA LEU A 364 17.50 2.01 -2.93
C LEU A 364 18.58 2.68 -2.07
N LYS A 365 19.16 1.99 -1.09
CA LYS A 365 20.18 2.53 -0.17
C LYS A 365 21.42 1.64 -0.24
N GLY A 366 22.61 2.24 -0.32
CA GLY A 366 23.88 1.50 -0.51
C GLY A 366 24.24 1.18 -1.97
N GLY A 367 23.46 1.68 -2.93
CA GLY A 367 23.61 1.42 -4.37
C GLY A 367 22.25 1.08 -4.98
N ILE A 368 21.87 1.73 -6.09
CA ILE A 368 20.60 1.45 -6.77
C ILE A 368 20.79 0.28 -7.71
N GLU A 369 20.21 -0.87 -7.37
CA GLU A 369 20.35 -2.09 -8.17
C GLU A 369 19.11 -2.97 -8.09
N LEU A 370 18.88 -3.75 -9.16
CA LEU A 370 17.88 -4.80 -9.22
C LEU A 370 18.41 -6.03 -8.46
N LEU A 371 17.80 -6.36 -7.32
CA LEU A 371 18.21 -7.49 -6.49
C LEU A 371 17.61 -8.81 -6.98
N SER A 372 16.33 -8.79 -7.34
CA SER A 372 15.61 -10.03 -7.66
C SER A 372 14.48 -9.78 -8.64
N THR A 373 14.28 -10.74 -9.53
CA THR A 373 13.13 -10.83 -10.44
C THR A 373 12.35 -12.09 -10.12
N TYR A 374 11.06 -11.92 -9.80
CA TYR A 374 10.16 -13.00 -9.44
C TYR A 374 9.34 -13.39 -10.65
N GLN A 375 9.47 -14.63 -11.11
CA GLN A 375 8.67 -15.18 -12.20
C GLN A 375 7.52 -15.99 -11.61
N TYR A 376 6.28 -15.60 -11.93
CA TYR A 376 5.11 -16.27 -11.36
C TYR A 376 4.61 -17.38 -12.29
N PRO A 377 4.23 -18.54 -11.73
CA PRO A 377 3.67 -19.64 -12.53
C PRO A 377 2.24 -19.36 -13.00
N GLU A 378 1.54 -18.47 -12.31
CA GLU A 378 0.15 -18.06 -12.58
C GLU A 378 0.03 -16.54 -12.45
N LYS A 379 -1.03 -15.98 -13.02
CA LYS A 379 -1.31 -14.54 -12.94
C LYS A 379 -1.62 -14.12 -11.50
N VAL A 380 -0.74 -13.30 -10.94
CA VAL A 380 -0.87 -12.72 -9.61
C VAL A 380 -1.82 -11.52 -9.64
N LEU A 381 -2.65 -11.41 -8.61
CA LEU A 381 -3.60 -10.31 -8.38
C LEU A 381 -2.99 -9.21 -7.51
N GLU A 382 -2.33 -9.60 -6.43
CA GLU A 382 -1.72 -8.70 -5.45
C GLU A 382 -0.52 -9.40 -4.79
N ALA A 383 0.45 -8.61 -4.36
CA ALA A 383 1.65 -9.08 -3.70
C ALA A 383 1.98 -8.23 -2.47
N VAL A 384 2.43 -8.86 -1.39
CA VAL A 384 2.90 -8.19 -0.17
C VAL A 384 4.33 -8.62 0.15
N LEU A 385 5.19 -7.63 0.35
CA LEU A 385 6.59 -7.84 0.74
C LEU A 385 6.70 -7.84 2.26
N THR A 386 7.46 -8.79 2.79
CA THR A 386 7.88 -8.82 4.20
C THR A 386 9.40 -8.89 4.29
N ASP A 387 9.95 -8.85 5.50
CA ASP A 387 11.40 -8.90 5.71
C ASP A 387 12.08 -10.15 5.12
N TYR A 388 11.34 -11.27 5.07
CA TYR A 388 11.90 -12.59 4.73
C TYR A 388 11.23 -13.27 3.55
N LEU A 389 9.98 -12.93 3.24
CA LEU A 389 9.20 -13.56 2.19
C LEU A 389 8.42 -12.53 1.38
N LEU A 390 8.27 -12.83 0.10
CA LEU A 390 7.31 -12.19 -0.78
C LEU A 390 6.10 -13.11 -0.88
N HIS A 391 4.93 -12.62 -0.52
CA HIS A 391 3.68 -13.38 -0.64
C HIS A 391 2.88 -12.82 -1.80
N VAL A 392 2.44 -13.69 -2.71
CA VAL A 392 1.63 -13.32 -3.86
C VAL A 392 0.36 -14.15 -3.87
N ILE A 393 -0.76 -13.54 -4.28
CA ILE A 393 -2.03 -14.24 -4.42
C ILE A 393 -2.47 -14.30 -5.87
N THR A 394 -3.01 -15.46 -6.26
CA THR A 394 -3.83 -15.63 -7.47
C THR A 394 -5.28 -15.81 -7.03
N LYS A 395 -6.23 -15.96 -7.96
CA LYS A 395 -7.63 -16.27 -7.59
C LYS A 395 -7.76 -17.55 -6.73
N GLY A 396 -6.84 -18.51 -6.91
CA GLY A 396 -6.93 -19.85 -6.32
C GLY A 396 -5.79 -20.24 -5.38
N ALA A 397 -4.75 -19.41 -5.24
CA ALA A 397 -3.58 -19.80 -4.47
C ALA A 397 -2.87 -18.62 -3.81
N LEU A 398 -2.30 -18.90 -2.63
CA LEU A 398 -1.25 -18.11 -2.01
C LEU A 398 0.09 -18.79 -2.31
N GLN A 399 1.02 -18.04 -2.88
CA GLN A 399 2.38 -18.48 -3.16
C GLN A 399 3.36 -17.60 -2.40
N SER A 400 4.46 -18.17 -1.93
CA SER A 400 5.49 -17.44 -1.19
C SER A 400 6.85 -17.65 -1.84
N PHE A 401 7.67 -16.61 -1.90
CA PHE A 401 9.01 -16.63 -2.45
C PHE A 401 10.01 -16.12 -1.43
N THR A 402 11.24 -16.63 -1.48
CA THR A 402 12.33 -16.09 -0.67
C THR A 402 12.69 -14.67 -1.11
N VAL A 403 13.10 -13.83 -0.17
CA VAL A 403 13.62 -12.48 -0.47
C VAL A 403 15.00 -12.31 0.17
N HIS A 404 15.81 -11.44 -0.43
CA HIS A 404 17.19 -11.24 -0.01
C HIS A 404 17.40 -9.92 0.76
N CYS A 405 16.31 -9.24 1.17
CA CYS A 405 16.34 -7.97 1.90
C CYS A 405 17.24 -8.04 3.15
N ALA A 406 17.04 -9.05 4.00
CA ALA A 406 17.82 -9.25 5.21
C ALA A 406 19.32 -9.50 4.95
N ALA A 407 19.64 -10.27 3.90
CA ALA A 407 21.02 -10.55 3.53
C ALA A 407 21.73 -9.28 3.02
N VAL A 408 21.04 -8.47 2.21
CA VAL A 408 21.56 -7.20 1.70
C VAL A 408 21.81 -6.21 2.85
N ALA A 409 20.84 -6.02 3.74
CA ALA A 409 21.01 -5.10 4.88
C ALA A 409 22.12 -5.53 5.83
N ALA A 410 22.23 -6.83 6.12
CA ALA A 410 23.28 -7.34 6.99
C ALA A 410 24.69 -7.12 6.40
N ARG A 411 24.86 -7.18 5.07
CA ARG A 411 26.13 -6.91 4.37
C ARG A 411 26.45 -5.43 4.25
N ILE A 412 25.44 -4.57 4.15
CA ILE A 412 25.63 -3.11 4.18
C ILE A 412 26.10 -2.67 5.56
N GLU A 413 25.56 -3.26 6.63
CA GLU A 413 26.00 -2.98 7.99
C GLU A 413 27.39 -3.57 8.28
N ASP A 414 27.63 -4.81 7.88
CA ASP A 414 28.90 -5.52 8.08
C ASP A 414 29.39 -6.15 6.75
N PRO A 415 30.27 -5.45 6.00
CA PRO A 415 30.82 -5.95 4.75
C PRO A 415 31.62 -7.26 4.87
N TYR A 416 32.08 -7.60 6.08
CA TYR A 416 32.87 -8.79 6.37
C TYR A 416 32.10 -9.82 7.21
N ILE A 417 30.77 -9.79 7.13
CA ILE A 417 29.86 -10.65 7.90
C ILE A 417 30.13 -12.16 7.73
N ASP A 418 30.67 -12.56 6.58
CA ASP A 418 31.06 -13.93 6.29
C ASP A 418 32.43 -14.23 6.91
N THR A 419 32.41 -14.95 8.03
CA THR A 419 33.59 -15.42 8.75
C THR A 419 33.51 -16.94 8.95
N THR A 420 34.52 -17.54 9.58
CA THR A 420 34.42 -18.96 9.97
C THR A 420 33.34 -19.23 11.02
N MET A 421 32.84 -18.20 11.71
CA MET A 421 31.87 -18.32 12.81
C MET A 421 30.47 -17.79 12.47
N LYS A 422 30.32 -17.05 11.37
CA LYS A 422 29.05 -16.43 10.93
C LYS A 422 28.99 -16.47 9.41
N ALA A 423 27.83 -16.82 8.86
CA ALA A 423 27.60 -16.81 7.42
C ALA A 423 26.28 -16.10 7.12
N CYS A 424 26.31 -15.26 6.09
CA CYS A 424 25.16 -14.59 5.52
C CYS A 424 24.92 -15.18 4.12
N PRO A 425 23.68 -15.51 3.73
CA PRO A 425 23.39 -15.91 2.35
C PRO A 425 23.88 -14.85 1.34
N PRO A 426 24.36 -15.25 0.15
CA PRO A 426 24.67 -14.29 -0.91
C PRO A 426 23.41 -13.53 -1.35
N SER A 427 23.55 -12.24 -1.65
CA SER A 427 22.43 -11.40 -2.14
C SER A 427 22.01 -11.75 -3.57
N ASN A 428 22.91 -12.35 -4.35
CA ASN A 428 22.69 -12.77 -5.74
C ASN A 428 22.19 -14.23 -5.86
N MET A 429 21.84 -14.87 -4.74
CA MET A 429 21.29 -16.22 -4.76
C MET A 429 19.94 -16.21 -5.51
N GLU A 430 19.65 -17.28 -6.26
CA GLU A 430 18.36 -17.38 -6.95
C GLU A 430 17.20 -17.38 -5.95
N VAL A 431 16.13 -16.66 -6.30
CA VAL A 431 14.88 -16.70 -5.55
C VAL A 431 14.21 -18.06 -5.71
N CYS A 432 13.70 -18.59 -4.60
CA CYS A 432 13.05 -19.88 -4.56
C CYS A 432 11.58 -19.71 -4.21
N ALA A 433 10.72 -20.45 -4.91
CA ALA A 433 9.32 -20.57 -4.54
C ALA A 433 9.17 -21.57 -3.39
N LEU A 434 8.27 -21.28 -2.47
CA LEU A 434 7.84 -22.19 -1.42
C LEU A 434 6.52 -22.85 -1.82
N ARG A 435 6.12 -23.89 -1.10
CA ARG A 435 4.88 -24.61 -1.36
C ARG A 435 3.68 -23.66 -1.40
N SER A 436 2.92 -23.72 -2.48
CA SER A 436 1.66 -22.99 -2.66
C SER A 436 0.56 -23.56 -1.78
N GLN A 437 -0.29 -22.71 -1.24
CA GLN A 437 -1.50 -23.10 -0.52
C GLN A 437 -2.73 -22.68 -1.32
N LEU A 438 -3.68 -23.60 -1.48
CA LEU A 438 -4.90 -23.36 -2.26
C LEU A 438 -5.98 -22.68 -1.43
N PHE A 439 -6.69 -21.76 -2.07
CA PHE A 439 -7.81 -21.01 -1.53
C PHE A 439 -8.88 -20.84 -2.62
N ILE A 440 -10.06 -20.36 -2.25
CA ILE A 440 -11.15 -20.08 -3.19
C ILE A 440 -11.35 -18.57 -3.22
N GLY A 441 -11.35 -17.98 -4.42
CA GLY A 441 -11.75 -16.59 -4.63
C GLY A 441 -10.96 -15.56 -3.81
N LEU A 442 -9.64 -15.69 -3.74
CA LEU A 442 -8.80 -14.67 -3.09
C LEU A 442 -8.91 -13.34 -3.85
N ARG A 443 -9.03 -12.24 -3.10
CA ARG A 443 -9.22 -10.88 -3.61
C ARG A 443 -8.13 -9.91 -3.20
N SER A 444 -7.65 -9.99 -1.96
CA SER A 444 -6.62 -9.08 -1.45
C SER A 444 -5.74 -9.75 -0.40
N VAL A 445 -4.51 -9.26 -0.28
CA VAL A 445 -3.52 -9.70 0.70
C VAL A 445 -2.85 -8.50 1.39
N CYS A 446 -2.68 -8.61 2.70
CA CYS A 446 -1.84 -7.68 3.47
C CYS A 446 -1.07 -8.44 4.56
N ALA A 447 -0.07 -7.80 5.17
CA ALA A 447 0.76 -8.41 6.19
C ALA A 447 0.87 -7.52 7.44
N PHE A 448 0.83 -8.16 8.60
CA PHE A 448 1.07 -7.50 9.88
C PHE A 448 1.89 -8.41 10.79
N GLY A 449 3.07 -7.94 11.21
CA GLY A 449 4.02 -8.74 11.97
C GLY A 449 4.37 -10.02 11.20
N HIS A 450 4.18 -11.18 11.84
CA HIS A 450 4.43 -12.50 11.25
C HIS A 450 3.17 -13.15 10.65
N ARG A 451 2.18 -12.35 10.24
CA ARG A 451 0.89 -12.86 9.75
C ARG A 451 0.58 -12.29 8.38
N VAL A 452 0.14 -13.18 7.49
CA VAL A 452 -0.47 -12.82 6.20
C VAL A 452 -1.97 -12.89 6.38
N ILE A 453 -2.66 -11.82 6.00
CA ILE A 453 -4.10 -11.68 6.08
C ILE A 453 -4.65 -11.72 4.66
N LEU A 454 -5.65 -12.57 4.44
CA LEU A 454 -6.26 -12.82 3.14
C LEU A 454 -7.73 -12.41 3.19
N LEU A 455 -8.16 -11.67 2.19
CA LEU A 455 -9.58 -11.46 1.89
C LEU A 455 -9.98 -12.43 0.76
N SER A 456 -11.02 -13.22 1.02
CA SER A 456 -11.59 -14.18 0.08
C SER A 456 -13.09 -13.93 -0.05
N THR A 457 -13.59 -14.00 -1.27
CA THR A 457 -15.01 -13.91 -1.61
C THR A 457 -15.37 -15.07 -2.52
N ALA A 458 -16.44 -15.81 -2.24
CA ALA A 458 -16.94 -16.79 -3.20
C ALA A 458 -17.57 -16.03 -4.38
N ASP A 459 -16.99 -16.13 -5.57
CA ASP A 459 -17.54 -15.52 -6.78
C ASP A 459 -18.95 -16.06 -7.05
N SER A 460 -19.98 -15.25 -6.83
CA SER A 460 -21.34 -15.51 -7.34
C SER A 460 -21.54 -14.97 -8.76
N ASP A 461 -20.67 -14.08 -9.20
CA ASP A 461 -20.84 -13.28 -10.43
C ASP A 461 -19.69 -13.52 -11.42
N THR A 462 -19.70 -14.67 -12.08
CA THR A 462 -19.16 -14.76 -13.44
C THR A 462 -20.34 -14.77 -14.40
N PRO A 463 -20.53 -13.75 -15.28
CA PRO A 463 -21.30 -14.00 -16.48
C PRO A 463 -20.55 -15.08 -17.25
N GLU A 464 -21.24 -16.20 -17.54
CA GLU A 464 -20.72 -17.25 -18.41
C GLU A 464 -20.09 -16.60 -19.65
N GLU A 465 -18.78 -16.80 -19.83
CA GLU A 465 -18.15 -16.49 -21.10
C GLU A 465 -18.97 -17.21 -22.17
N THR A 466 -19.58 -16.43 -23.05
CA THR A 466 -20.36 -16.96 -24.16
C THR A 466 -19.42 -17.81 -25.00
N GLU A 467 -19.46 -19.13 -24.82
CA GLU A 467 -18.79 -20.08 -25.69
C GLU A 467 -19.21 -19.75 -27.12
N ARG A 468 -18.26 -19.21 -27.89
CA ARG A 468 -18.40 -19.10 -29.33
C ARG A 468 -18.61 -20.52 -29.84
N SER A 469 -19.86 -20.84 -30.16
CA SER A 469 -20.24 -22.07 -30.85
C SER A 469 -19.51 -22.14 -32.20
N THR A 470 -18.34 -22.75 -32.20
CA THR A 470 -17.75 -23.24 -33.45
C THR A 470 -18.63 -24.39 -33.93
N GLN A 471 -19.46 -24.12 -34.94
CA GLN A 471 -20.10 -25.13 -35.77
C GLN A 471 -19.04 -26.13 -36.26
N ARG A 472 -18.94 -27.29 -35.61
CA ARG A 472 -18.33 -28.47 -36.22
C ARG A 472 -19.42 -29.29 -36.87
N ARG A 473 -19.49 -29.18 -38.19
CA ARG A 473 -20.17 -30.12 -39.08
C ARG A 473 -19.75 -31.54 -38.72
N GLY A 474 -20.72 -32.38 -38.39
CA GLY A 474 -20.51 -33.80 -38.15
C GLY A 474 -20.09 -34.52 -39.42
N LEU A 475 -18.93 -35.19 -39.36
CA LEU A 475 -18.62 -36.32 -40.22
C LEU A 475 -18.81 -37.59 -39.38
N GLN A 476 -19.97 -38.22 -39.57
CA GLN A 476 -20.29 -39.53 -39.04
C GLN A 476 -19.35 -40.59 -39.64
N TRP A 477 -18.61 -41.29 -38.78
CA TRP A 477 -18.11 -42.62 -39.12
C TRP A 477 -19.13 -43.64 -38.64
N LYS A 478 -19.85 -44.24 -39.59
CA LYS A 478 -20.75 -45.38 -39.36
C LYS A 478 -19.95 -46.67 -39.52
N THR A 479 -20.06 -47.55 -38.53
CA THR A 479 -20.01 -49.01 -38.73
C THR A 479 -21.26 -49.64 -38.11
N PRO A 480 -21.78 -50.73 -38.70
CA PRO A 480 -23.22 -50.99 -38.74
C PRO A 480 -23.78 -51.72 -37.51
N VAL A 481 -25.03 -51.41 -37.18
CA VAL A 481 -25.88 -52.17 -36.25
C VAL A 481 -26.67 -53.21 -37.06
N TYR A 482 -26.61 -54.47 -36.65
CA TYR A 482 -27.65 -55.46 -36.96
C TYR A 482 -28.69 -55.42 -35.84
N CYS A 483 -29.96 -55.19 -36.19
CA CYS A 483 -31.10 -55.39 -35.28
C CYS A 483 -31.78 -56.74 -35.57
N CYS A 484 -32.20 -57.43 -34.52
CA CYS A 484 -33.39 -58.31 -34.51
C CYS A 484 -33.92 -58.43 -33.06
N PRO A 485 -35.21 -58.79 -32.85
CA PRO A 485 -36.05 -58.04 -31.92
C PRO A 485 -36.64 -58.84 -30.73
N THR A 486 -37.31 -58.07 -29.85
CA THR A 486 -38.44 -58.38 -28.95
C THR A 486 -38.26 -59.16 -27.63
N SER A 487 -38.85 -58.53 -26.58
CA SER A 487 -39.83 -59.07 -25.62
C SER A 487 -39.42 -59.08 -24.13
N SER A 488 -40.31 -58.46 -23.34
CA SER A 488 -40.63 -58.69 -21.92
C SER A 488 -39.55 -58.57 -20.84
N GLY A 489 -39.85 -57.80 -19.78
CA GLY A 489 -39.24 -58.00 -18.47
C GLY A 489 -39.18 -56.74 -17.62
N GLU A 490 -39.92 -56.74 -16.53
CA GLU A 490 -40.10 -55.71 -15.50
C GLU A 490 -38.81 -55.04 -14.97
N LEU A 491 -38.92 -53.74 -14.68
CA LEU A 491 -37.95 -52.97 -13.88
C LEU A 491 -38.23 -53.19 -12.38
N SER A 492 -37.26 -53.78 -11.69
CA SER A 492 -37.15 -53.79 -10.23
C SER A 492 -36.06 -52.79 -9.80
N VAL A 493 -36.42 -51.93 -8.85
CA VAL A 493 -35.57 -50.90 -8.23
C VAL A 493 -34.80 -51.53 -7.06
N MET A 494 -33.47 -51.34 -7.01
CA MET A 494 -32.68 -51.42 -5.76
C MET A 494 -31.52 -50.40 -5.77
N PRO A 495 -31.13 -49.82 -4.61
CA PRO A 495 -30.22 -48.68 -4.52
C PRO A 495 -28.75 -49.07 -4.35
N LEU A 496 -27.87 -48.12 -4.70
CA LEU A 496 -26.41 -48.15 -4.55
C LEU A 496 -25.95 -48.31 -3.08
N PRO A 497 -24.86 -49.07 -2.80
CA PRO A 497 -24.30 -49.19 -1.46
C PRO A 497 -23.28 -48.07 -1.15
N ASN A 498 -23.41 -47.52 0.06
CA ASN A 498 -22.41 -46.71 0.75
C ASN A 498 -21.19 -47.56 1.12
N ILE A 499 -19.98 -47.06 0.84
CA ILE A 499 -18.73 -47.61 1.39
C ILE A 499 -18.07 -46.53 2.25
N LEU A 500 -17.95 -46.86 3.54
CA LEU A 500 -17.30 -46.14 4.62
C LEU A 500 -15.76 -46.26 4.53
N PHE A 501 -15.06 -45.15 4.76
CA PHE A 501 -13.63 -45.11 5.04
C PHE A 501 -13.36 -45.39 6.53
N ASN A 502 -12.35 -46.22 6.81
CA ASN A 502 -11.86 -46.54 8.16
C ASN A 502 -10.46 -45.94 8.33
N PRO A 503 -10.17 -45.14 9.38
CA PRO A 503 -8.86 -44.55 9.60
C PRO A 503 -8.05 -45.40 10.60
N ASN A 504 -6.92 -45.96 10.14
CA ASN A 504 -5.73 -46.26 10.96
C ASN A 504 -4.65 -46.89 10.07
N SER A 505 -3.72 -46.06 9.58
CA SER A 505 -2.32 -46.40 9.29
C SER A 505 -1.56 -45.15 8.89
#